data_AF-A0AAW1P8S8-F1
#
_entry.id   AF-A0AAW1P8S8-F1
#
_cell.length_a   1.000
_cell.length_b   1.000
_cell.length_c   1.000
_cell.angle_alpha   90.00
_cell.angle_beta   90.00
_cell.angle_gamma   90.00
#
_symmetry.space_group_name_H-M   'P 1'
#
loop_
_entity.id
_entity.type
_entity.pdbx_description
1 polymer ?
#
loop_
_entity_poly.entity_id
_entity_poly.type
_entity_poly.pdbx_seq_one_letter_code
_entity_poly.pdbx_strand_id
1 'polypeptide(L)'
;MAAQVEHLKWIQGTNFMVDGFNFQSPRCRSYFLTHFHSDHTTGLRKNFCGGVIYCSEITAVLLRKDMGMPPERIIPLPMDEPLEIDGVTVTLIDANHCPGSCMFLFQLPYKAASPSSPRVILHVGDMRWHPRLGRHPALRAVKVDLLYLDTTYASPKHVFPCQEDAIAEIVRLMRKERPGTLFVVGSYHIGKERAFLGAAKALGWKVWCNANKKKTMKMLRLPEADMALLTTVQTSAQIHVTFMGQGLQPEALEQRISGSKWSHVVAFRPTGWSFRKSGGLDVRKEGNVTIYGIPYSEHSSFLELRDCVRTLRPSRIIPTVNVTNDPATARAIVDRFADLMDLSRDKSRLDVYFKPKARKAQQRLLAYIAASRGLSCKRAADMSPPAQLAKKQLSIAGFLKRKVCA
;
A
#
# COMPACT_ATOMS: atom_id res chain seq x y z
N MET A 1 4.00 -7.96 -5.35
CA MET A 1 4.35 -7.54 -6.71
C MET A 1 3.08 -7.46 -7.52
N ALA A 2 2.89 -6.38 -8.27
CA ALA A 2 1.75 -6.22 -9.14
C ALA A 2 1.68 -7.33 -10.20
N ALA A 3 0.46 -7.79 -10.50
CA ALA A 3 0.25 -8.77 -11.56
C ALA A 3 0.62 -8.17 -12.92
N GLN A 4 1.44 -8.89 -13.70
CA GLN A 4 1.77 -8.54 -15.08
C GLN A 4 0.81 -9.27 -16.03
N VAL A 5 -0.46 -8.87 -15.96
CA VAL A 5 -1.56 -9.44 -16.76
C VAL A 5 -2.27 -8.30 -17.47
N GLU A 6 -2.25 -8.31 -18.81
CA GLU A 6 -2.68 -7.17 -19.63
C GLU A 6 -4.09 -6.66 -19.31
N HIS A 7 -5.07 -7.56 -19.25
CA HIS A 7 -6.48 -7.15 -19.06
C HIS A 7 -6.74 -6.44 -17.73
N LEU A 8 -5.86 -6.60 -16.74
CA LEU A 8 -5.92 -5.92 -15.45
C LEU A 8 -5.34 -4.50 -15.50
N LYS A 9 -4.56 -4.17 -16.53
CA LYS A 9 -3.92 -2.86 -16.71
C LYS A 9 -4.82 -1.87 -17.43
N TRP A 10 -5.77 -2.37 -18.22
CA TRP A 10 -6.76 -1.55 -18.91
C TRP A 10 -7.81 -1.00 -17.96
N ILE A 11 -8.11 0.30 -18.06
CA ILE A 11 -9.23 0.92 -17.36
C ILE A 11 -10.50 0.74 -18.21
N GLN A 12 -11.46 -0.04 -17.68
CA GLN A 12 -12.69 -0.41 -18.39
C GLN A 12 -13.45 0.82 -18.90
N GLY A 13 -13.88 0.79 -20.16
CA GLY A 13 -14.62 1.89 -20.79
C GLY A 13 -13.73 3.04 -21.29
N THR A 14 -12.41 2.90 -21.22
CA THR A 14 -11.44 3.90 -21.73
C THR A 14 -10.37 3.23 -22.58
N ASN A 15 -9.51 4.05 -23.19
CA ASN A 15 -8.27 3.61 -23.83
C ASN A 15 -7.04 3.80 -22.92
N PHE A 16 -7.22 3.84 -21.60
CA PHE A 16 -6.15 4.07 -20.65
C PHE A 16 -5.54 2.77 -20.12
N MET A 17 -4.26 2.84 -19.82
CA MET A 17 -3.56 1.83 -19.05
C MET A 17 -2.95 2.40 -17.78
N VAL A 18 -3.09 1.68 -16.67
CA VAL A 18 -2.38 1.97 -15.42
C VAL A 18 -1.29 0.91 -15.21
N ASP A 19 -0.04 1.33 -15.01
CA ASP A 19 1.12 0.46 -14.73
C ASP A 19 1.31 -0.69 -15.74
N GLY A 20 0.95 -0.43 -17.01
CA GLY A 20 0.84 -1.42 -18.09
C GLY A 20 1.88 -1.26 -19.20
N PHE A 21 3.08 -0.74 -18.91
CA PHE A 21 4.06 -0.37 -19.94
C PHE A 21 4.63 -1.54 -20.74
N ASN A 22 4.49 -2.77 -20.23
CA ASN A 22 4.83 -3.99 -20.97
C ASN A 22 3.81 -4.37 -22.05
N PHE A 23 2.63 -3.74 -22.05
CA PHE A 23 1.50 -4.08 -22.91
C PHE A 23 1.15 -2.92 -23.86
N GLN A 24 2.16 -2.29 -24.45
CA GLN A 24 1.96 -1.18 -25.37
C GLN A 24 1.02 -1.57 -26.52
N SER A 25 0.06 -0.69 -26.81
CA SER A 25 -0.96 -0.91 -27.82
C SER A 25 -1.20 0.38 -28.60
N PRO A 26 -1.38 0.33 -29.93
CA PRO A 26 -1.75 1.51 -30.73
C PRO A 26 -3.05 2.18 -30.26
N ARG A 27 -3.91 1.44 -29.54
CA ARG A 27 -5.14 1.94 -28.95
C ARG A 27 -4.90 2.85 -27.74
N CYS A 28 -3.81 2.65 -27.00
CA CYS A 28 -3.51 3.40 -25.78
C CYS A 28 -2.47 4.47 -26.06
N ARG A 29 -2.84 5.74 -25.91
CA ARG A 29 -1.91 6.89 -25.94
C ARG A 29 -1.71 7.53 -24.57
N SER A 30 -2.54 7.19 -23.59
CA SER A 30 -2.57 7.78 -22.25
C SER A 30 -2.30 6.69 -21.22
N TYR A 31 -1.07 6.66 -20.72
CA TYR A 31 -0.59 5.74 -19.71
C TYR A 31 -0.52 6.44 -18.37
N PHE A 32 -0.80 5.73 -17.29
CA PHE A 32 -0.80 6.24 -15.93
C PHE A 32 0.19 5.42 -15.10
N LEU A 33 1.09 6.10 -14.37
CA LEU A 33 2.02 5.46 -13.44
C LEU A 33 1.63 5.81 -12.00
N THR A 34 1.25 4.80 -11.21
CA THR A 34 0.81 5.01 -9.83
C THR A 34 1.95 5.43 -8.92
N HIS A 35 3.14 4.83 -9.09
CA HIS A 35 4.35 5.10 -8.31
C HIS A 35 5.61 4.49 -8.95
N PHE A 36 6.78 4.88 -8.45
CA PHE A 36 8.08 4.52 -9.02
C PHE A 36 8.71 3.27 -8.36
N HIS A 37 7.99 2.15 -8.32
CA HIS A 37 8.57 0.83 -8.02
C HIS A 37 8.75 -0.02 -9.27
N SER A 38 9.76 -0.89 -9.24
CA SER A 38 10.25 -1.59 -10.43
C SER A 38 9.20 -2.45 -11.12
N ASP A 39 8.35 -3.14 -10.35
CA ASP A 39 7.30 -4.00 -10.88
C ASP A 39 6.16 -3.21 -11.54
N HIS A 40 5.93 -1.96 -11.13
CA HIS A 40 4.96 -1.04 -11.77
C HIS A 40 5.54 -0.33 -13.00
N THR A 41 6.85 -0.14 -13.04
CA THR A 41 7.58 0.38 -14.21
C THR A 41 8.02 -0.71 -15.20
N THR A 42 7.53 -1.95 -15.05
CA THR A 42 7.92 -3.06 -15.96
C THR A 42 7.56 -2.72 -17.40
N GLY A 43 8.56 -2.78 -18.29
CA GLY A 43 8.43 -2.39 -19.70
C GLY A 43 8.72 -0.92 -19.99
N LEU A 44 8.81 -0.07 -18.96
CA LEU A 44 9.15 1.33 -19.11
C LEU A 44 10.67 1.51 -19.24
N ARG A 45 11.09 2.18 -20.32
CA ARG A 45 12.50 2.46 -20.65
C ARG A 45 12.63 3.86 -21.24
N LYS A 46 13.85 4.37 -21.35
CA LYS A 46 14.15 5.72 -21.91
C LYS A 46 13.60 5.93 -23.32
N ASN A 47 13.48 4.87 -24.12
CA ASN A 47 12.96 4.89 -25.48
C ASN A 47 11.47 4.55 -25.57
N PHE A 48 10.73 4.57 -24.46
CA PHE A 48 9.28 4.36 -24.47
C PHE A 48 8.61 5.38 -25.40
N CYS A 49 7.86 4.86 -26.37
CA CYS A 49 7.18 5.64 -27.41
C CYS A 49 5.69 5.32 -27.52
N GLY A 50 5.15 4.49 -26.62
CA GLY A 50 3.75 4.07 -26.65
C GLY A 50 2.74 5.18 -26.41
N GLY A 51 3.14 6.29 -25.79
CA GLY A 51 2.25 7.41 -25.52
C GLY A 51 2.83 8.40 -24.51
N VAL A 52 1.93 9.11 -23.81
CA VAL A 52 2.24 10.02 -22.71
C VAL A 52 1.97 9.35 -21.37
N ILE A 53 2.78 9.67 -20.36
CA ILE A 53 2.72 9.11 -19.02
C ILE A 53 2.24 10.18 -18.04
N TYR A 54 1.05 9.95 -17.49
CA TYR A 54 0.44 10.73 -16.44
C TYR A 54 0.80 10.16 -15.06
N CYS A 55 1.27 10.98 -14.15
CA CYS A 55 1.67 10.55 -12.80
C CYS A 55 1.74 11.72 -11.83
N SER A 56 1.99 11.45 -10.55
CA SER A 56 2.24 12.52 -9.57
C SER A 56 3.53 13.28 -9.85
N GLU A 57 3.65 14.49 -9.31
CA GLU A 57 4.86 15.32 -9.50
C GLU A 57 6.16 14.65 -9.03
N ILE A 58 6.13 13.95 -7.88
CA ILE A 58 7.31 13.25 -7.36
C ILE A 58 7.71 12.11 -8.31
N THR A 59 6.74 11.35 -8.81
CA THR A 59 6.98 10.28 -9.78
C THR A 59 7.53 10.83 -11.10
N ALA A 60 7.02 11.96 -11.58
CA ALA A 60 7.55 12.63 -12.78
C ALA A 60 9.02 13.08 -12.59
N VAL A 61 9.37 13.58 -11.41
CA VAL A 61 10.77 13.93 -11.09
C VAL A 61 11.67 12.70 -11.14
N LEU A 62 11.23 11.57 -10.59
CA LEU A 62 11.99 10.31 -10.62
C LEU A 62 12.14 9.77 -12.05
N LEU A 63 11.06 9.75 -12.84
CA LEU A 63 11.12 9.34 -14.25
C LEU A 63 12.14 10.18 -15.04
N ARG A 64 12.13 11.49 -14.86
CA ARG A 64 13.04 12.39 -15.58
C ARG A 64 14.48 12.31 -15.08
N LYS A 65 14.70 12.41 -13.76
CA LYS A 65 16.03 12.61 -13.17
C LYS A 65 16.74 11.32 -12.75
N ASP A 66 15.99 10.27 -12.42
CA ASP A 66 16.52 8.96 -12.05
C ASP A 66 16.53 8.02 -13.27
N MET A 67 15.37 7.81 -13.91
CA MET A 67 15.27 6.93 -15.08
C MET A 67 15.77 7.59 -16.37
N GLY A 68 15.85 8.93 -16.43
CA GLY A 68 16.33 9.66 -17.61
C GLY A 68 15.34 9.67 -18.77
N MET A 69 14.04 9.65 -18.47
CA MET A 69 12.99 9.73 -19.49
C MET A 69 12.83 11.15 -20.06
N PRO A 70 12.48 11.29 -21.35
CA PRO A 70 12.28 12.59 -21.97
C PRO A 70 11.09 13.33 -21.34
N PRO A 71 11.23 14.62 -20.96
CA PRO A 71 10.17 15.40 -20.31
C PRO A 71 8.86 15.46 -21.11
N GLU A 72 8.93 15.51 -22.44
CA GLU A 72 7.77 15.55 -23.34
C GLU A 72 6.90 14.29 -23.30
N ARG A 73 7.41 13.20 -22.72
CA ARG A 73 6.65 11.94 -22.50
C ARG A 73 5.95 11.91 -21.15
N ILE A 74 6.17 12.88 -20.27
CA ILE A 74 5.73 12.84 -18.89
C ILE A 74 4.88 14.08 -18.61
N ILE A 75 3.62 13.87 -18.22
CA ILE A 75 2.74 14.93 -17.75
C ILE A 75 2.49 14.71 -16.25
N PRO A 76 3.12 15.50 -15.36
CA PRO A 76 2.77 15.48 -13.96
C PRO A 76 1.36 16.04 -13.76
N LEU A 77 0.58 15.39 -12.90
CA LEU A 77 -0.73 15.84 -12.48
C LEU A 77 -0.68 16.29 -11.01
N PRO A 78 -1.33 17.41 -10.66
CA PRO A 78 -1.51 17.83 -9.27
C PRO A 78 -2.34 16.81 -8.47
N MET A 79 -2.07 16.74 -7.18
CA MET A 79 -2.88 15.94 -6.26
C MET A 79 -4.21 16.64 -5.98
N ASP A 80 -5.28 15.86 -5.80
CA ASP A 80 -6.59 16.30 -5.33
C ASP A 80 -7.36 17.26 -6.27
N GLU A 81 -6.79 17.58 -7.43
CA GLU A 81 -7.40 18.40 -8.47
C GLU A 81 -7.99 17.54 -9.60
N PRO A 82 -9.26 17.74 -9.98
CA PRO A 82 -9.85 17.05 -11.14
C PRO A 82 -9.41 17.68 -12.46
N LEU A 83 -8.88 16.85 -13.36
CA LEU A 83 -8.44 17.25 -14.70
C LEU A 83 -9.08 16.37 -15.77
N GLU A 84 -9.38 16.94 -16.94
CA GLU A 84 -9.90 16.17 -18.07
C GLU A 84 -8.74 15.62 -18.92
N ILE A 85 -8.76 14.32 -19.18
CA ILE A 85 -7.83 13.63 -20.07
C ILE A 85 -8.67 12.77 -21.01
N ASP A 86 -8.57 13.00 -22.32
CA ASP A 86 -9.32 12.26 -23.36
C ASP A 86 -10.82 12.08 -23.03
N GLY A 87 -11.48 13.13 -22.52
CA GLY A 87 -12.91 13.10 -22.17
C GLY A 87 -13.26 12.40 -20.86
N VAL A 88 -12.26 12.02 -20.05
CA VAL A 88 -12.44 11.40 -18.73
C VAL A 88 -11.87 12.32 -17.65
N THR A 89 -12.65 12.59 -16.60
CA THR A 89 -12.13 13.33 -15.44
C THR A 89 -11.27 12.41 -14.58
N VAL A 90 -10.03 12.81 -14.32
CA VAL A 90 -9.05 12.09 -13.51
C VAL A 90 -8.66 12.94 -12.30
N THR A 91 -8.64 12.33 -11.12
CA THR A 91 -8.14 12.95 -9.88
C THR A 91 -7.14 12.02 -9.21
N LEU A 92 -5.97 12.55 -8.84
CA LEU A 92 -4.97 11.83 -8.07
C LEU A 92 -5.26 11.98 -6.58
N ILE A 93 -5.12 10.90 -5.81
CA ILE A 93 -5.31 10.90 -4.36
C ILE A 93 -4.13 10.16 -3.72
N ASP A 94 -3.60 10.67 -2.61
CA ASP A 94 -2.46 10.03 -1.91
C ASP A 94 -2.76 8.56 -1.56
N ALA A 95 -1.87 7.64 -1.97
CA ALA A 95 -2.06 6.20 -1.72
C ALA A 95 -1.49 5.73 -0.38
N ASN A 96 -0.81 6.61 0.37
CA ASN A 96 -0.19 6.29 1.66
C ASN A 96 0.79 5.08 1.57
N HIS A 97 1.44 4.90 0.43
CA HIS A 97 2.35 3.79 0.17
C HIS A 97 3.82 4.22 0.24
N CYS A 98 4.31 4.92 -0.80
CA CYS A 98 5.66 5.48 -0.86
C CYS A 98 5.61 6.93 -1.37
N PRO A 99 6.68 7.74 -1.24
CA PRO A 99 6.66 9.11 -1.75
C PRO A 99 6.30 9.18 -3.24
N GLY A 100 5.26 9.94 -3.57
CA GLY A 100 4.73 10.06 -4.93
C GLY A 100 3.68 9.02 -5.31
N SER A 101 3.39 8.03 -4.46
CA SER A 101 2.35 7.05 -4.76
C SER A 101 0.95 7.66 -4.75
N CYS A 102 0.16 7.37 -5.77
CA CYS A 102 -1.20 7.87 -5.90
C CYS A 102 -2.20 6.79 -6.35
N MET A 103 -3.44 6.97 -5.92
CA MET A 103 -4.63 6.35 -6.48
C MET A 103 -5.16 7.25 -7.61
N PHE A 104 -5.73 6.67 -8.65
CA PHE A 104 -6.41 7.38 -9.71
C PHE A 104 -7.93 7.17 -9.62
N LEU A 105 -8.67 8.27 -9.45
CA LEU A 105 -10.13 8.29 -9.56
C LEU A 105 -10.51 8.72 -10.98
N PHE A 106 -11.08 7.82 -11.76
CA PHE A 106 -11.58 8.07 -13.10
C PHE A 106 -13.10 8.23 -13.06
N GLN A 107 -13.61 9.31 -13.64
CA GLN A 107 -15.04 9.56 -13.81
C GLN A 107 -15.34 9.69 -15.31
N LEU A 108 -16.00 8.67 -15.85
CA LEU A 108 -16.31 8.54 -17.26
C LEU A 108 -17.62 9.30 -17.58
N PRO A 109 -17.74 9.86 -18.80
CA PRO A 109 -18.93 10.58 -19.22
C PRO A 109 -20.15 9.64 -19.31
N TYR A 110 -21.35 10.19 -19.10
CA TYR A 110 -22.61 9.44 -19.07
C TYR A 110 -22.90 8.67 -20.37
N LYS A 111 -22.31 9.08 -21.51
CA LYS A 111 -22.56 8.51 -22.84
C LYS A 111 -21.80 7.20 -23.15
N ALA A 112 -21.12 6.58 -22.18
CA ALA A 112 -20.40 5.32 -22.41
C ALA A 112 -21.34 4.15 -22.75
N ALA A 113 -20.88 3.29 -23.68
CA ALA A 113 -21.61 2.35 -24.55
C ALA A 113 -22.60 1.31 -23.95
N SER A 114 -22.86 1.31 -22.64
CA SER A 114 -23.85 0.42 -22.02
C SER A 114 -24.26 0.91 -20.62
N PRO A 115 -25.53 0.76 -20.20
CA PRO A 115 -25.98 0.99 -18.83
C PRO A 115 -25.23 0.16 -17.77
N SER A 116 -24.50 -0.88 -18.18
CA SER A 116 -23.71 -1.78 -17.31
C SER A 116 -22.24 -1.38 -17.16
N SER A 117 -21.75 -0.39 -17.91
CA SER A 117 -20.36 0.06 -17.84
C SER A 117 -20.11 0.86 -16.56
N PRO A 118 -18.97 0.66 -15.85
CA PRO A 118 -18.64 1.44 -14.67
C PRO A 118 -18.43 2.91 -15.06
N ARG A 119 -18.97 3.84 -14.26
CA ARG A 119 -18.82 5.29 -14.51
C ARG A 119 -17.76 5.90 -13.60
N VAL A 120 -17.68 5.42 -12.36
CA VAL A 120 -16.68 5.85 -11.38
C VAL A 120 -15.77 4.67 -11.07
N ILE A 121 -14.51 4.79 -11.48
CA ILE A 121 -13.48 3.76 -11.30
C ILE A 121 -12.40 4.31 -10.38
N LEU A 122 -12.08 3.58 -9.32
CA LEU A 122 -10.92 3.88 -8.48
C LEU A 122 -9.86 2.81 -8.71
N HIS A 123 -8.68 3.23 -9.15
CA HIS A 123 -7.49 2.38 -9.19
C HIS A 123 -6.54 2.78 -8.08
N VAL A 124 -6.35 1.91 -7.07
CA VAL A 124 -5.61 2.30 -5.87
C VAL A 124 -4.09 2.23 -6.00
N GLY A 125 -3.57 1.64 -7.09
CA GLY A 125 -2.15 1.33 -7.20
C GLY A 125 -1.74 0.37 -6.07
N ASP A 126 -0.53 0.54 -5.53
CA ASP A 126 -0.18 -0.02 -4.23
C ASP A 126 -0.55 0.97 -3.14
N MET A 127 -1.22 0.49 -2.07
CA MET A 127 -1.85 1.38 -1.09
C MET A 127 -1.90 0.78 0.31
N ARG A 128 -1.60 1.61 1.31
CA ARG A 128 -1.94 1.33 2.72
C ARG A 128 -3.15 2.13 3.16
N TRP A 129 -4.31 1.47 3.25
CA TRP A 129 -5.55 2.12 3.60
C TRP A 129 -5.47 2.72 5.00
N HIS A 130 -5.90 3.97 5.10
CA HIS A 130 -6.07 4.66 6.37
C HIS A 130 -7.46 5.32 6.36
N PRO A 131 -8.19 5.38 7.49
CA PRO A 131 -9.53 5.98 7.55
C PRO A 131 -9.62 7.42 7.03
N ARG A 132 -8.49 8.16 6.99
CA ARG A 132 -8.41 9.50 6.37
C ARG A 132 -8.73 9.47 4.87
N LEU A 133 -8.33 8.42 4.15
CA LEU A 133 -8.56 8.28 2.72
C LEU A 133 -10.05 8.12 2.43
N GLY A 134 -10.77 7.34 3.24
CA GLY A 134 -12.23 7.24 3.15
C GLY A 134 -12.99 8.54 3.43
N ARG A 135 -12.34 9.53 4.07
CA ARG A 135 -12.90 10.86 4.31
C ARG A 135 -12.48 11.88 3.25
N HIS A 136 -11.66 11.48 2.28
CA HIS A 136 -11.16 12.36 1.23
C HIS A 136 -12.34 12.97 0.45
N PRO A 137 -12.36 14.31 0.19
CA PRO A 137 -13.49 14.96 -0.46
C PRO A 137 -13.88 14.33 -1.79
N ALA A 138 -12.91 14.04 -2.67
CA ALA A 138 -13.17 13.43 -3.97
C ALA A 138 -13.82 12.04 -3.86
N LEU A 139 -13.46 11.23 -2.86
CA LEU A 139 -14.06 9.90 -2.65
C LEU A 139 -15.44 9.99 -1.99
N ARG A 140 -15.66 10.97 -1.12
CA ARG A 140 -16.97 11.19 -0.49
C ARG A 140 -18.03 11.74 -1.45
N ALA A 141 -17.59 12.46 -2.48
CA ALA A 141 -18.47 13.07 -3.47
C ALA A 141 -19.06 12.05 -4.46
N VAL A 142 -18.52 10.84 -4.53
CA VAL A 142 -18.86 9.86 -5.55
C VAL A 142 -19.20 8.50 -4.95
N LYS A 143 -19.90 7.68 -5.71
CA LYS A 143 -20.04 6.25 -5.45
C LYS A 143 -19.13 5.49 -6.40
N VAL A 144 -18.16 4.76 -5.87
CA VAL A 144 -17.24 3.95 -6.69
C VAL A 144 -18.01 2.76 -7.27
N ASP A 145 -18.05 2.63 -8.59
CA ASP A 145 -18.68 1.49 -9.26
C ASP A 145 -17.71 0.30 -9.33
N LEU A 146 -16.47 0.56 -9.74
CA LEU A 146 -15.41 -0.43 -9.94
C LEU A 146 -14.15 -0.03 -9.19
N LEU A 147 -13.64 -0.95 -8.36
CA LEU A 147 -12.42 -0.78 -7.58
C LEU A 147 -11.34 -1.74 -8.08
N TYR A 148 -10.24 -1.21 -8.63
CA TYR A 148 -9.01 -1.96 -8.82
C TYR A 148 -8.23 -1.90 -7.50
N LEU A 149 -8.11 -3.05 -6.83
CA LEU A 149 -7.67 -3.14 -5.44
C LEU A 149 -6.27 -3.77 -5.32
N ASP A 150 -5.38 -3.15 -4.55
CA ASP A 150 -4.15 -3.78 -4.04
C ASP A 150 -4.53 -4.95 -3.14
N THR A 151 -4.28 -6.17 -3.61
CA THR A 151 -4.61 -7.40 -2.90
C THR A 151 -3.39 -8.14 -2.36
N THR A 152 -2.27 -7.41 -2.15
CA THR A 152 -1.01 -7.94 -1.60
C THR A 152 -1.23 -8.78 -0.35
N TYR A 153 -1.99 -8.27 0.62
CA TYR A 153 -2.27 -8.95 1.88
C TYR A 153 -3.75 -9.29 2.08
N ALA A 154 -4.46 -9.64 1.00
CA ALA A 154 -5.89 -9.96 1.02
C ALA A 154 -6.26 -11.29 1.72
N SER A 155 -5.59 -11.69 2.81
CA SER A 155 -5.87 -12.93 3.56
C SER A 155 -5.98 -12.66 5.07
N PRO A 156 -6.95 -13.28 5.79
CA PRO A 156 -7.15 -13.05 7.23
C PRO A 156 -5.94 -13.26 8.14
N LYS A 157 -4.90 -13.97 7.68
CA LYS A 157 -3.66 -14.16 8.43
C LYS A 157 -2.74 -12.93 8.43
N HIS A 158 -2.94 -11.98 7.52
CA HIS A 158 -2.10 -10.80 7.38
C HIS A 158 -2.63 -9.66 8.24
N VAL A 159 -2.27 -9.72 9.52
CA VAL A 159 -2.52 -8.69 10.51
C VAL A 159 -1.17 -8.19 11.02
N PHE A 160 -0.97 -6.88 11.00
CA PHE A 160 0.26 -6.21 11.45
C PHE A 160 -0.08 -4.83 12.01
N PRO A 161 0.76 -4.26 12.88
CA PRO A 161 0.53 -2.98 13.53
C PRO A 161 0.50 -1.79 12.56
N CYS A 162 0.06 -0.63 13.03
CA CYS A 162 0.24 0.63 12.31
C CYS A 162 1.73 0.97 12.13
N GLN A 163 2.04 1.92 11.24
CA GLN A 163 3.42 2.30 10.95
C GLN A 163 4.09 2.91 12.19
N GLU A 164 3.33 3.65 12.99
CA GLU A 164 3.79 4.32 14.21
C GLU A 164 4.24 3.31 15.27
N ASP A 165 3.43 2.28 15.53
CA ASP A 165 3.77 1.20 16.47
C ASP A 165 4.99 0.39 15.99
N ALA A 166 5.09 0.14 14.67
CA ALA A 166 6.26 -0.53 14.10
C ALA A 166 7.55 0.32 14.23
N ILE A 167 7.46 1.64 14.08
CA ILE A 167 8.58 2.58 14.34
C ILE A 167 8.92 2.59 15.83
N ALA A 168 7.93 2.63 16.71
CA ALA A 168 8.15 2.60 18.15
C ALA A 168 8.88 1.33 18.58
N GLU A 169 8.57 0.19 17.95
CA GLU A 169 9.28 -1.07 18.18
C GLU A 169 10.75 -1.02 17.73
N ILE A 170 11.05 -0.41 16.58
CA ILE A 170 12.44 -0.16 16.15
C ILE A 170 13.18 0.67 17.21
N VAL A 171 12.57 1.78 17.66
CA VAL A 171 13.15 2.67 18.69
C VAL A 171 13.37 1.92 20.00
N ARG A 172 12.41 1.10 20.42
CA ARG A 172 12.49 0.30 21.65
C ARG A 172 13.64 -0.72 21.57
N LEU A 173 13.84 -1.35 20.42
CA LEU A 173 14.95 -2.27 20.20
C LEU A 173 16.29 -1.54 20.21
N MET A 174 16.41 -0.42 19.48
CA MET A 174 17.62 0.40 19.47
C MET A 174 18.05 0.86 20.87
N ARG A 175 17.11 1.27 21.73
CA ARG A 175 17.41 1.73 23.11
C ARG A 175 17.88 0.63 24.05
N LYS A 176 17.55 -0.64 23.78
CA LYS A 176 17.93 -1.78 24.62
C LYS A 176 19.33 -2.32 24.31
N GLU A 177 19.88 -1.94 23.17
CA GLU A 177 21.19 -2.43 22.74
C GLU A 177 22.33 -1.75 23.48
N ARG A 178 23.43 -2.48 23.59
CA ARG A 178 24.65 -2.02 24.27
C ARG A 178 25.38 -0.93 23.49
N PRO A 179 26.19 -0.10 24.18
CA PRO A 179 27.16 0.78 23.52
C PRO A 179 28.04 0.01 22.55
N GLY A 180 28.49 0.67 21.47
CA GLY A 180 29.29 0.04 20.42
C GLY A 180 28.47 -0.77 19.39
N THR A 181 27.15 -0.59 19.36
CA THR A 181 26.27 -1.19 18.34
C THR A 181 26.02 -0.24 17.17
N LEU A 182 26.27 -0.71 15.95
CA LEU A 182 25.83 -0.08 14.71
C LEU A 182 24.39 -0.49 14.39
N PHE A 183 23.53 0.47 14.04
CA PHE A 183 22.19 0.16 13.55
C PHE A 183 22.11 0.27 12.03
N VAL A 184 21.50 -0.72 11.38
CA VAL A 184 21.28 -0.73 9.94
C VAL A 184 19.79 -0.89 9.65
N VAL A 185 19.21 -0.09 8.76
CA VAL A 185 17.82 -0.24 8.33
C VAL A 185 17.77 -0.50 6.83
N GLY A 186 17.10 -1.58 6.44
CA GLY A 186 16.82 -1.88 5.03
C GLY A 186 15.76 -0.95 4.44
N SER A 187 16.01 -0.50 3.22
CA SER A 187 15.05 0.25 2.39
C SER A 187 15.19 -0.22 0.93
N TYR A 188 14.20 0.11 0.10
CA TYR A 188 14.28 -0.09 -1.35
C TYR A 188 14.94 1.13 -2.02
N HIS A 189 14.80 1.27 -3.35
CA HIS A 189 15.20 2.49 -4.04
C HIS A 189 14.45 3.71 -3.47
N ILE A 190 13.11 3.65 -3.42
CA ILE A 190 12.22 4.53 -2.65
C ILE A 190 11.28 3.70 -1.76
N GLY A 191 10.84 4.26 -0.65
CA GLY A 191 9.99 3.58 0.33
C GLY A 191 10.75 3.22 1.61
N LYS A 192 10.00 3.08 2.70
CA LYS A 192 10.48 2.88 4.08
C LYS A 192 11.17 4.08 4.71
N GLU A 193 11.17 5.26 4.08
CA GLU A 193 11.77 6.49 4.62
C GLU A 193 11.25 6.81 6.02
N ARG A 194 9.93 6.73 6.19
CA ARG A 194 9.26 6.93 7.48
C ARG A 194 9.76 5.99 8.57
N ALA A 195 10.21 4.77 8.24
CA ALA A 195 10.72 3.82 9.23
C ALA A 195 12.04 4.31 9.85
N PHE A 196 13.05 4.57 9.02
CA PHE A 196 14.37 4.96 9.52
C PHE A 196 14.43 6.43 9.97
N LEU A 197 13.71 7.34 9.30
CA LEU A 197 13.62 8.75 9.73
C LEU A 197 12.79 8.88 11.01
N GLY A 198 11.72 8.10 11.16
CA GLY A 198 10.91 8.08 12.38
C GLY A 198 11.73 7.64 13.59
N ALA A 199 12.54 6.58 13.43
CA ALA A 199 13.45 6.14 14.48
C ALA A 199 14.53 7.20 14.80
N ALA A 200 15.13 7.79 13.76
CA ALA A 200 16.13 8.85 13.92
C ALA A 200 15.60 10.07 14.68
N LYS A 201 14.40 10.56 14.32
CA LYS A 201 13.72 11.65 15.02
C LYS A 201 13.48 11.35 16.49
N ALA A 202 12.95 10.15 16.79
CA ALA A 202 12.63 9.74 18.16
C ALA A 202 13.88 9.57 19.06
N LEU A 203 15.06 9.44 18.46
CA LEU A 203 16.34 9.23 19.16
C LEU A 203 17.27 10.45 19.09
N GLY A 204 16.94 11.48 18.28
CA GLY A 204 17.83 12.60 18.02
C GLY A 204 19.11 12.19 17.27
N TRP A 205 19.05 11.13 16.47
CA TRP A 205 20.21 10.56 15.78
C TRP A 205 20.27 10.95 14.31
N LYS A 206 21.46 10.88 13.73
CA LYS A 206 21.66 11.07 12.29
C LYS A 206 21.53 9.73 11.55
N VAL A 207 21.15 9.83 10.27
CA VAL A 207 21.04 8.70 9.35
C VAL A 207 22.08 8.84 8.26
N TRP A 208 22.99 7.87 8.18
CA TRP A 208 23.90 7.77 7.05
C TRP A 208 23.24 7.07 5.86
N CYS A 209 23.45 7.64 4.69
CA CYS A 209 23.19 6.98 3.42
C CYS A 209 24.27 7.37 2.40
N ASN A 210 24.49 6.53 1.39
CA ASN A 210 25.46 6.85 0.34
C ASN A 210 24.97 8.03 -0.54
N ALA A 211 25.87 8.59 -1.35
CA ALA A 211 25.57 9.76 -2.19
C ALA A 211 24.39 9.51 -3.14
N ASN A 212 24.28 8.30 -3.70
CA ASN A 212 23.19 7.93 -4.61
C ASN A 212 21.83 7.95 -3.90
N LYS A 213 21.72 7.30 -2.73
CA LYS A 213 20.49 7.31 -1.93
C LYS A 213 20.16 8.73 -1.47
N LYS A 214 21.14 9.56 -1.09
CA LYS A 214 20.89 10.98 -0.76
C LYS A 214 20.38 11.78 -1.96
N LYS A 215 20.87 11.51 -3.18
CA LYS A 215 20.34 12.08 -4.43
C LYS A 215 18.88 11.67 -4.64
N THR A 216 18.55 10.39 -4.43
CA THR A 216 17.16 9.90 -4.48
C THR A 216 16.28 10.63 -3.46
N MET A 217 16.69 10.74 -2.19
CA MET A 217 15.92 11.42 -1.14
C MET A 217 15.58 12.87 -1.48
N LYS A 218 16.51 13.60 -2.12
CA LYS A 218 16.27 14.98 -2.59
C LYS A 218 15.15 15.09 -3.64
N MET A 219 14.88 14.01 -4.38
CA MET A 219 13.81 13.99 -5.40
C MET A 219 12.43 13.71 -4.80
N LEU A 220 12.36 13.19 -3.57
CA LEU A 220 11.11 12.76 -2.93
C LEU A 220 10.35 13.89 -2.24
N ARG A 221 10.90 15.12 -2.27
CA ARG A 221 10.32 16.30 -1.60
C ARG A 221 9.98 16.06 -0.12
N LEU A 222 10.88 15.36 0.58
CA LEU A 222 10.74 15.14 2.02
C LEU A 222 10.81 16.47 2.79
N PRO A 223 10.19 16.56 3.97
CA PRO A 223 10.31 17.75 4.82
C PRO A 223 11.78 18.11 5.10
N GLU A 224 12.08 19.40 5.22
CA GLU A 224 13.45 19.87 5.47
C GLU A 224 14.04 19.29 6.76
N ALA A 225 13.23 19.20 7.82
CA ALA A 225 13.61 18.57 9.07
C ALA A 225 14.05 17.10 8.90
N ASP A 226 13.46 16.38 7.94
CA ASP A 226 13.79 14.99 7.64
C ASP A 226 15.10 14.92 6.86
N MET A 227 15.26 15.80 5.87
CA MET A 227 16.49 15.92 5.09
C MET A 227 17.69 16.32 5.95
N ALA A 228 17.48 17.13 6.98
CA ALA A 228 18.51 17.55 7.93
C ALA A 228 19.08 16.38 8.77
N LEU A 229 18.37 15.27 8.89
CA LEU A 229 18.86 14.06 9.58
C LEU A 229 19.84 13.26 8.71
N LEU A 230 19.88 13.50 7.40
CA LEU A 230 20.66 12.71 6.45
C LEU A 230 22.11 13.21 6.29
N THR A 231 23.08 12.30 6.47
CA THR A 231 24.51 12.55 6.27
C THR A 231 25.12 11.54 5.29
N THR A 232 26.17 11.95 4.59
CA THR A 232 27.03 11.06 3.78
C THR A 232 28.31 10.67 4.52
N VAL A 233 28.54 11.23 5.71
CA VAL A 233 29.70 10.93 6.56
C VAL A 233 29.34 9.79 7.51
N GLN A 234 29.87 8.59 7.23
CA GLN A 234 29.49 7.35 7.90
C GLN A 234 29.73 7.39 9.42
N THR A 235 30.82 7.98 9.87
CA THR A 235 31.19 8.05 11.29
C THR A 235 30.30 8.97 12.13
N SER A 236 29.55 9.87 11.47
CA SER A 236 28.68 10.87 12.09
C SER A 236 27.25 10.41 12.37
N ALA A 237 26.91 9.16 12.02
CA ALA A 237 25.56 8.61 12.17
C ALA A 237 25.54 7.32 12.99
N GLN A 238 24.42 7.10 13.67
CA GLN A 238 24.14 5.89 14.43
C GLN A 238 23.32 4.89 13.61
N ILE A 239 22.50 5.40 12.69
CA ILE A 239 21.64 4.59 11.80
C ILE A 239 22.21 4.66 10.40
N HIS A 240 22.49 3.51 9.80
CA HIS A 240 22.89 3.41 8.39
C HIS A 240 21.73 2.83 7.57
N VAL A 241 21.48 3.38 6.39
CA VAL A 241 20.50 2.82 5.45
C VAL A 241 21.21 2.03 4.36
N THR A 242 20.64 0.88 4.00
CA THR A 242 21.15 0.01 2.93
C THR A 242 20.00 -0.60 2.14
N PHE A 243 20.32 -1.20 1.00
CA PHE A 243 19.34 -1.94 0.21
C PHE A 243 18.91 -3.22 0.95
N MET A 244 17.61 -3.44 1.06
CA MET A 244 17.03 -4.54 1.87
C MET A 244 17.41 -5.95 1.39
N GLY A 245 17.84 -6.12 0.14
CA GLY A 245 18.33 -7.40 -0.39
C GLY A 245 19.72 -7.76 0.14
N GLN A 246 20.73 -7.70 -0.73
CA GLN A 246 22.12 -8.06 -0.40
C GLN A 246 22.71 -7.27 0.78
N GLY A 247 22.24 -6.04 1.03
CA GLY A 247 22.76 -5.18 2.07
C GLY A 247 22.40 -5.60 3.50
N LEU A 248 21.44 -6.52 3.67
CA LEU A 248 21.05 -7.09 4.97
C LEU A 248 21.48 -8.56 5.13
N GLN A 249 22.34 -9.08 4.26
CA GLN A 249 22.93 -10.39 4.50
C GLN A 249 23.94 -10.32 5.65
N PRO A 250 24.05 -11.36 6.50
CA PRO A 250 24.96 -11.37 7.65
C PRO A 250 26.39 -10.98 7.29
N GLU A 251 26.93 -11.53 6.20
CA GLU A 251 28.30 -11.29 5.75
C GLU A 251 28.52 -9.80 5.40
N ALA A 252 27.55 -9.18 4.73
CA ALA A 252 27.60 -7.75 4.39
C ALA A 252 27.47 -6.85 5.63
N LEU A 253 26.80 -7.32 6.68
CA LEU A 253 26.68 -6.60 7.95
C LEU A 253 27.94 -6.75 8.81
N GLU A 254 28.57 -7.92 8.84
CA GLU A 254 29.86 -8.14 9.52
C GLU A 254 30.97 -7.27 8.92
N GLN A 255 31.01 -7.15 7.59
CA GLN A 255 31.95 -6.25 6.91
C GLN A 255 31.81 -4.79 7.34
N ARG A 256 30.62 -4.34 7.77
CA ARG A 256 30.41 -2.95 8.23
C ARG A 256 31.02 -2.68 9.59
N ILE A 257 31.25 -3.72 10.39
CA ILE A 257 31.81 -3.59 11.74
C ILE A 257 33.29 -3.98 11.80
N SER A 258 33.77 -4.79 10.85
CA SER A 258 35.18 -5.16 10.73
C SER A 258 36.09 -3.93 10.61
N GLY A 259 37.11 -3.84 11.48
CA GLY A 259 38.05 -2.71 11.53
C GLY A 259 37.42 -1.36 11.89
N SER A 260 36.16 -1.34 12.36
CA SER A 260 35.44 -0.13 12.72
C SER A 260 35.40 0.09 14.24
N LYS A 261 34.83 1.21 14.69
CA LYS A 261 34.57 1.47 16.11
C LYS A 261 33.42 0.63 16.71
N TRP A 262 32.67 -0.07 15.88
CA TRP A 262 31.50 -0.84 16.28
C TRP A 262 31.88 -2.29 16.52
N SER A 263 31.42 -2.85 17.64
CA SER A 263 31.64 -4.26 17.99
C SER A 263 30.48 -5.17 17.56
N HIS A 264 29.30 -4.59 17.33
CA HIS A 264 28.07 -5.32 16.99
C HIS A 264 27.25 -4.56 15.95
N VAL A 265 26.43 -5.29 15.20
CA VAL A 265 25.49 -4.71 14.26
C VAL A 265 24.09 -5.27 14.47
N VAL A 266 23.13 -4.36 14.60
CA VAL A 266 21.71 -4.68 14.66
C VAL A 266 21.04 -4.11 13.43
N ALA A 267 20.53 -5.00 12.59
CA ALA A 267 19.82 -4.67 11.38
C ALA A 267 18.31 -4.81 11.55
N PHE A 268 17.57 -3.93 10.90
CA PHE A 268 16.11 -3.95 10.82
C PHE A 268 15.71 -4.16 9.37
N ARG A 269 14.90 -5.20 9.12
CA ARG A 269 14.26 -5.52 7.85
C ARG A 269 12.78 -5.11 7.93
N PRO A 270 12.38 -3.93 7.45
CA PRO A 270 11.01 -3.45 7.54
C PRO A 270 10.18 -4.09 6.42
N THR A 271 9.40 -5.12 6.76
CA THR A 271 8.56 -5.89 5.81
C THR A 271 7.15 -6.08 6.37
N GLY A 272 6.14 -6.23 5.52
CA GLY A 272 4.75 -6.29 6.01
C GLY A 272 4.43 -7.54 6.83
N TRP A 273 4.96 -8.72 6.46
CA TRP A 273 4.75 -9.96 7.21
C TRP A 273 6.07 -10.50 7.76
N SER A 274 6.28 -10.32 9.07
CA SER A 274 7.56 -10.59 9.74
C SER A 274 7.40 -11.36 11.06
N PHE A 275 6.28 -12.07 11.24
CA PHE A 275 6.00 -12.81 12.48
C PHE A 275 6.42 -14.27 12.38
N ARG A 276 7.01 -14.79 13.46
CA ARG A 276 7.25 -16.23 13.62
C ARG A 276 5.93 -16.97 13.84
N LYS A 277 5.88 -18.25 13.44
CA LYS A 277 4.71 -19.13 13.70
C LYS A 277 4.37 -19.23 15.19
N SER A 278 5.37 -19.12 16.07
CA SER A 278 5.26 -19.16 17.53
C SER A 278 4.85 -17.82 18.17
N GLY A 279 4.62 -16.77 17.37
CA GLY A 279 4.47 -15.41 17.87
C GLY A 279 5.81 -14.69 18.06
N GLY A 280 5.74 -13.36 18.15
CA GLY A 280 6.92 -12.49 18.23
C GLY A 280 7.55 -12.16 16.87
N LEU A 281 8.54 -11.26 16.92
CA LEU A 281 9.28 -10.83 15.73
C LEU A 281 10.14 -11.97 15.17
N ASP A 282 10.31 -11.98 13.86
CA ASP A 282 11.37 -12.73 13.21
C ASP A 282 12.74 -12.14 13.60
N VAL A 283 13.66 -13.00 14.05
CA VAL A 283 14.99 -12.59 14.51
C VAL A 283 16.01 -13.61 14.01
N ARG A 284 17.06 -13.15 13.33
CA ARG A 284 18.22 -13.97 12.95
C ARG A 284 19.44 -13.47 13.72
N LYS A 285 20.23 -14.37 14.31
CA LYS A 285 21.45 -14.04 15.04
C LYS A 285 22.59 -14.90 14.55
N GLU A 286 23.68 -14.28 14.13
CA GLU A 286 24.88 -14.94 13.62
C GLU A 286 26.09 -14.11 14.07
N GLY A 287 26.95 -14.69 14.91
CA GLY A 287 28.09 -13.97 15.49
C GLY A 287 27.70 -12.64 16.13
N ASN A 288 28.28 -11.54 15.61
CA ASN A 288 28.05 -10.17 16.07
C ASN A 288 26.90 -9.46 15.33
N VAL A 289 26.14 -10.19 14.51
CA VAL A 289 25.01 -9.70 13.73
C VAL A 289 23.69 -10.15 14.36
N THR A 290 22.76 -9.21 14.53
CA THR A 290 21.35 -9.51 14.78
C THR A 290 20.48 -8.81 13.74
N ILE A 291 19.54 -9.54 13.14
CA ILE A 291 18.60 -9.01 12.14
C ILE A 291 17.18 -9.20 12.64
N TYR A 292 16.45 -8.10 12.82
CA TYR A 292 15.04 -8.08 13.19
C TYR A 292 14.15 -7.91 11.96
N GLY A 293 13.19 -8.81 11.75
CA GLY A 293 12.05 -8.59 10.88
C GLY A 293 11.02 -7.72 11.58
N ILE A 294 10.85 -6.49 11.12
CA ILE A 294 9.89 -5.53 11.69
C ILE A 294 8.64 -5.51 10.81
N PRO A 295 7.42 -5.63 11.37
CA PRO A 295 6.17 -5.64 10.63
C PRO A 295 5.74 -4.22 10.16
N TYR A 296 6.67 -3.51 9.51
CA TYR A 296 6.43 -2.20 8.91
C TYR A 296 5.95 -2.36 7.47
N SER A 297 4.64 -2.29 7.27
CA SER A 297 4.02 -2.38 5.94
C SER A 297 3.76 -1.00 5.32
N GLU A 298 3.88 -0.92 3.99
CA GLU A 298 3.35 0.18 3.16
C GLU A 298 2.17 -0.31 2.29
N HIS A 299 1.69 -1.52 2.54
CA HIS A 299 0.44 -2.05 2.00
C HIS A 299 -0.55 -2.28 3.12
N SER A 300 -1.82 -2.29 2.75
CA SER A 300 -2.92 -2.55 3.66
C SER A 300 -2.85 -3.95 4.28
N SER A 301 -3.07 -4.06 5.59
CA SER A 301 -3.42 -5.32 6.24
C SER A 301 -4.78 -5.81 5.73
N PHE A 302 -5.12 -7.06 6.00
CA PHE A 302 -6.43 -7.59 5.59
C PHE A 302 -7.61 -6.79 6.16
N LEU A 303 -7.46 -6.26 7.37
CA LEU A 303 -8.50 -5.50 8.05
C LEU A 303 -8.60 -4.08 7.52
N GLU A 304 -7.47 -3.47 7.19
CA GLU A 304 -7.41 -2.20 6.47
C GLU A 304 -8.07 -2.35 5.07
N LEU A 305 -7.84 -3.46 4.35
CA LEU A 305 -8.53 -3.75 3.08
C LEU A 305 -10.05 -3.93 3.26
N ARG A 306 -10.48 -4.65 4.29
CA ARG A 306 -11.92 -4.78 4.59
C ARG A 306 -12.53 -3.42 4.95
N ASP A 307 -11.83 -2.57 5.69
CA ASP A 307 -12.28 -1.21 5.97
C ASP A 307 -12.41 -0.36 4.70
N CYS A 308 -11.45 -0.47 3.78
CA CYS A 308 -11.49 0.15 2.46
C CYS A 308 -12.77 -0.23 1.69
N VAL A 309 -13.00 -1.53 1.49
CA VAL A 309 -14.17 -2.02 0.75
C VAL A 309 -15.48 -1.64 1.46
N ARG A 310 -15.52 -1.72 2.79
CA ARG A 310 -16.69 -1.33 3.58
C ARG A 310 -17.02 0.16 3.44
N THR A 311 -15.99 1.01 3.38
CA THR A 311 -16.15 2.46 3.26
C THR A 311 -16.58 2.85 1.85
N LEU A 312 -15.91 2.30 0.82
CA LEU A 312 -16.18 2.64 -0.57
C LEU A 312 -17.44 1.95 -1.14
N ARG A 313 -17.81 0.79 -0.57
CA ARG A 313 -18.93 -0.07 -1.00
C ARG A 313 -19.03 -0.25 -2.52
N PRO A 314 -17.95 -0.66 -3.21
CA PRO A 314 -17.96 -0.78 -4.66
C PRO A 314 -18.92 -1.87 -5.12
N SER A 315 -19.46 -1.72 -6.33
CA SER A 315 -20.27 -2.76 -6.96
C SER A 315 -19.43 -3.90 -7.53
N ARG A 316 -18.21 -3.60 -7.99
CA ARG A 316 -17.26 -4.58 -8.54
C ARG A 316 -15.85 -4.34 -8.01
N ILE A 317 -15.09 -5.42 -7.83
CA ILE A 317 -13.67 -5.37 -7.47
C ILE A 317 -12.88 -6.13 -8.53
N ILE A 318 -11.76 -5.55 -8.96
CA ILE A 318 -10.71 -6.21 -9.73
C ILE A 318 -9.45 -6.25 -8.85
N PRO A 319 -9.04 -7.44 -8.37
CA PRO A 319 -7.76 -7.58 -7.67
C PRO A 319 -6.58 -7.35 -8.63
N THR A 320 -5.55 -6.65 -8.17
CA THR A 320 -4.36 -6.30 -8.99
C THR A 320 -3.09 -7.06 -8.58
N VAL A 321 -3.15 -7.81 -7.48
CA VAL A 321 -2.02 -8.56 -6.91
C VAL A 321 -2.45 -9.98 -6.54
N ASN A 322 -1.54 -10.96 -6.65
CA ASN A 322 -1.80 -12.38 -6.39
C ASN A 322 -2.86 -12.99 -7.32
N VAL A 323 -2.92 -12.51 -8.56
CA VAL A 323 -3.82 -13.01 -9.60
C VAL A 323 -3.06 -13.36 -10.87
N THR A 324 -3.60 -14.34 -11.60
CA THR A 324 -3.09 -14.83 -12.88
C THR A 324 -4.19 -14.70 -13.93
N ASN A 325 -3.99 -15.27 -15.12
CA ASN A 325 -5.05 -15.35 -16.13
C ASN A 325 -6.21 -16.29 -15.73
N ASP A 326 -6.09 -17.04 -14.63
CA ASP A 326 -7.17 -17.88 -14.11
C ASP A 326 -8.22 -17.04 -13.35
N PRO A 327 -9.47 -16.96 -13.84
CA PRO A 327 -10.54 -16.20 -13.19
C PRO A 327 -10.91 -16.72 -11.78
N ALA A 328 -10.68 -18.00 -11.48
CA ALA A 328 -11.03 -18.58 -10.19
C ALA A 328 -10.21 -17.98 -9.04
N THR A 329 -8.92 -17.72 -9.29
CA THR A 329 -8.03 -17.06 -8.33
C THR A 329 -8.52 -15.66 -7.97
N ALA A 330 -8.87 -14.85 -8.98
CA ALA A 330 -9.44 -13.52 -8.78
C ALA A 330 -10.78 -13.59 -8.02
N ARG A 331 -11.66 -14.52 -8.40
CA ARG A 331 -12.95 -14.75 -7.72
C ARG A 331 -12.76 -15.05 -6.24
N ALA A 332 -11.85 -15.97 -5.90
CA ALA A 332 -11.59 -16.37 -4.51
C ALA A 332 -11.03 -15.23 -3.63
N ILE A 333 -10.33 -14.26 -4.23
CA ILE A 333 -9.90 -13.04 -3.53
C ILE A 333 -11.09 -12.11 -3.29
N VAL A 334 -11.89 -11.85 -4.32
CA VAL A 334 -13.08 -10.96 -4.24
C VAL A 334 -14.10 -11.50 -3.24
N ASP A 335 -14.28 -12.82 -3.16
CA ASP A 335 -15.19 -13.48 -2.21
C ASP A 335 -14.91 -13.12 -0.75
N ARG A 336 -13.67 -12.74 -0.41
CA ARG A 336 -13.27 -12.31 0.94
C ARG A 336 -13.81 -10.93 1.33
N PHE A 337 -14.37 -10.19 0.38
CA PHE A 337 -14.88 -8.83 0.54
C PHE A 337 -16.35 -8.69 0.12
N ALA A 338 -16.94 -9.74 -0.46
CA ALA A 338 -18.28 -9.70 -1.04
C ALA A 338 -19.36 -9.22 -0.05
N ASP A 339 -19.23 -9.55 1.24
CA ASP A 339 -20.15 -9.12 2.30
C ASP A 339 -20.13 -7.60 2.59
N LEU A 340 -19.15 -6.88 2.02
CA LEU A 340 -18.93 -5.44 2.21
C LEU A 340 -19.21 -4.62 0.93
N MET A 341 -19.44 -5.30 -0.19
CA MET A 341 -19.71 -4.69 -1.50
C MET A 341 -21.18 -4.28 -1.66
N ASP A 342 -21.47 -3.45 -2.66
CA ASP A 342 -22.84 -3.23 -3.11
C ASP A 342 -23.23 -4.25 -4.19
N LEU A 343 -23.75 -5.39 -3.73
CA LEU A 343 -24.20 -6.49 -4.59
C LEU A 343 -25.68 -6.39 -4.99
N SER A 344 -26.33 -5.24 -4.81
CA SER A 344 -27.77 -5.09 -5.10
C SER A 344 -28.16 -5.41 -6.55
N ARG A 345 -27.21 -5.31 -7.48
CA ARG A 345 -27.39 -5.60 -8.92
C ARG A 345 -26.69 -6.88 -9.39
N ASP A 346 -25.92 -7.56 -8.52
CA ASP A 346 -25.19 -8.78 -8.88
C ASP A 346 -25.99 -10.03 -8.51
N LYS A 347 -26.76 -10.53 -9.48
CA LYS A 347 -27.57 -11.75 -9.31
C LYS A 347 -26.74 -13.03 -9.21
N SER A 348 -25.46 -13.01 -9.59
CA SER A 348 -24.58 -14.19 -9.56
C SER A 348 -23.99 -14.48 -8.18
N ARG A 349 -24.11 -13.52 -7.24
CA ARG A 349 -23.58 -13.58 -5.88
C ARG A 349 -24.67 -13.56 -4.80
N LEU A 350 -25.89 -13.99 -5.15
CA LEU A 350 -27.01 -14.03 -4.21
C LEU A 350 -26.73 -14.92 -2.99
N ASP A 351 -25.93 -15.98 -3.18
CA ASP A 351 -25.51 -16.91 -2.12
C ASP A 351 -24.81 -16.21 -0.94
N VAL A 352 -24.13 -15.09 -1.19
CA VAL A 352 -23.44 -14.30 -0.16
C VAL A 352 -24.42 -13.76 0.89
N TYR A 353 -25.64 -13.40 0.49
CA TYR A 353 -26.66 -12.92 1.42
C TYR A 353 -27.19 -14.01 2.36
N PHE A 354 -27.00 -15.28 2.01
CA PHE A 354 -27.50 -16.44 2.76
C PHE A 354 -26.40 -17.20 3.52
N LYS A 355 -25.12 -16.80 3.40
CA LYS A 355 -24.00 -17.41 4.13
C LYS A 355 -23.92 -16.90 5.58
N PRO A 356 -23.72 -17.78 6.59
CA PRO A 356 -23.51 -17.37 7.98
C PRO A 356 -22.27 -16.47 8.13
N LYS A 357 -22.39 -15.34 8.85
CA LYS A 357 -21.25 -14.42 9.10
C LYS A 357 -20.10 -15.15 9.83
N ALA A 358 -18.89 -15.08 9.28
CA ALA A 358 -17.69 -15.67 9.87
C ALA A 358 -17.25 -14.93 11.15
N ARG A 359 -17.84 -15.26 12.31
CA ARG A 359 -17.53 -14.69 13.63
C ARG A 359 -16.09 -14.89 14.11
N LYS A 360 -15.39 -15.95 13.66
CA LYS A 360 -14.09 -16.38 14.21
C LYS A 360 -12.92 -15.44 13.89
N ALA A 361 -12.90 -14.77 12.74
CA ALA A 361 -11.80 -13.88 12.36
C ALA A 361 -11.80 -12.58 13.16
N GLN A 362 -13.00 -12.04 13.44
CA GLN A 362 -13.19 -10.83 14.25
C GLN A 362 -12.80 -11.03 15.72
N GLN A 363 -13.05 -12.23 16.27
CA GLN A 363 -12.63 -12.58 17.63
C GLN A 363 -11.10 -12.68 17.80
N ARG A 364 -10.38 -13.20 16.79
CA ARG A 364 -8.91 -13.26 16.82
C ARG A 364 -8.26 -11.87 16.78
N LEU A 365 -8.87 -10.93 16.08
CA LEU A 365 -8.41 -9.53 16.03
C LEU A 365 -8.58 -8.83 17.38
N LEU A 366 -9.73 -8.97 18.03
CA LEU A 366 -9.96 -8.37 19.34
C LEU A 366 -8.99 -8.89 20.39
N ALA A 367 -8.66 -10.20 20.33
CA ALA A 367 -7.63 -10.80 21.17
C ALA A 367 -6.22 -10.23 20.91
N TYR A 368 -5.87 -9.94 19.65
CA TYR A 368 -4.58 -9.34 19.31
C TYR A 368 -4.47 -7.85 19.71
N ILE A 369 -5.52 -7.05 19.52
CA ILE A 369 -5.57 -5.65 19.96
C ILE A 369 -5.49 -5.57 21.49
N ALA A 370 -6.15 -6.50 22.18
CA ALA A 370 -6.07 -6.66 23.62
C ALA A 370 -4.62 -6.97 24.07
N ALA A 371 -3.98 -7.96 23.43
CA ALA A 371 -2.61 -8.38 23.77
C ALA A 371 -1.55 -7.29 23.48
N SER A 372 -1.65 -6.58 22.37
CA SER A 372 -0.70 -5.53 21.97
C SER A 372 -0.79 -4.25 22.81
N ARG A 373 -1.92 -4.03 23.48
CA ARG A 373 -2.17 -2.85 24.33
C ARG A 373 -2.18 -3.16 25.83
N GLY A 374 -1.90 -4.40 26.24
CA GLY A 374 -2.02 -4.83 27.64
C GLY A 374 -3.45 -4.73 28.20
N LEU A 375 -4.48 -4.76 27.35
CA LEU A 375 -5.89 -4.62 27.72
C LEU A 375 -6.58 -5.99 27.79
N SER A 376 -7.63 -6.11 28.60
CA SER A 376 -8.45 -7.33 28.62
C SER A 376 -9.41 -7.38 27.41
N CYS A 377 -9.70 -8.59 26.92
CA CYS A 377 -10.52 -8.82 25.72
C CYS A 377 -11.94 -8.18 25.79
N LYS A 378 -12.49 -8.02 27.01
CA LYS A 378 -13.78 -7.35 27.23
C LYS A 378 -13.74 -5.84 26.93
N ARG A 379 -12.68 -5.12 27.33
CA ARG A 379 -12.55 -3.67 27.10
C ARG A 379 -12.34 -3.30 25.63
N ALA A 380 -11.77 -4.21 24.84
CA ALA A 380 -11.61 -4.02 23.40
C ALA A 380 -12.93 -4.16 22.63
N ALA A 381 -13.90 -4.92 23.16
CA ALA A 381 -15.21 -5.12 22.53
C ALA A 381 -16.11 -3.87 22.65
N ASP A 382 -16.00 -3.13 23.75
CA ASP A 382 -16.79 -1.92 24.05
C ASP A 382 -16.43 -0.71 23.19
N MET A 383 -15.33 -0.77 22.42
CA MET A 383 -14.91 0.30 21.49
C MET A 383 -15.48 0.14 20.07
N SER A 384 -16.43 -0.77 19.85
CA SER A 384 -17.12 -0.97 18.56
C SER A 384 -18.26 0.04 18.38
N PRO A 385 -18.57 0.52 17.15
CA PRO A 385 -19.64 1.50 16.94
C PRO A 385 -21.05 0.92 17.24
N PRO A 386 -22.05 1.77 17.55
CA PRO A 386 -23.28 1.35 18.25
C PRO A 386 -24.16 0.37 17.45
N ALA A 387 -24.87 -0.47 18.20
CA ALA A 387 -25.76 -1.56 17.75
C ALA A 387 -26.96 -1.15 16.85
N GLN A 388 -27.03 0.08 16.35
CA GLN A 388 -28.13 0.58 15.52
C GLN A 388 -28.18 -0.04 14.11
N LEU A 389 -27.10 -0.67 13.62
CA LEU A 389 -27.09 -1.33 12.31
C LEU A 389 -27.94 -2.62 12.24
N ALA A 390 -28.17 -3.31 13.37
CA ALA A 390 -28.92 -4.56 13.38
C ALA A 390 -30.43 -4.35 13.13
N LYS A 391 -30.99 -3.22 13.58
CA LYS A 391 -32.42 -2.92 13.41
C LYS A 391 -32.80 -2.52 11.98
N LYS A 392 -31.89 -1.91 11.22
CA LYS A 392 -32.14 -1.48 9.82
C LYS A 392 -32.09 -2.63 8.81
N GLN A 393 -31.39 -3.73 9.10
CA GLN A 393 -31.36 -4.93 8.24
C GLN A 393 -32.62 -5.80 8.38
N LEU A 394 -33.24 -5.82 9.56
CA LEU A 394 -34.50 -6.55 9.79
C LEU A 394 -35.69 -5.94 9.02
N SER A 395 -35.73 -4.62 8.82
CA SER A 395 -36.83 -3.99 8.07
C SER A 395 -36.76 -4.25 6.57
N ILE A 396 -35.55 -4.34 5.99
CA ILE A 396 -35.36 -4.65 4.56
C ILE A 396 -35.71 -6.12 4.27
N ALA A 397 -35.34 -7.04 5.17
CA ALA A 397 -35.72 -8.46 5.06
C ALA A 397 -37.24 -8.68 5.19
N GLY A 398 -37.92 -7.88 6.03
CA GLY A 398 -39.39 -7.88 6.15
C GLY A 398 -40.09 -7.30 4.91
N PHE A 399 -39.52 -6.29 4.26
CA PHE A 399 -40.09 -5.66 3.07
C PHE A 399 -39.98 -6.55 1.82
N LEU A 400 -38.89 -7.32 1.67
CA LEU A 400 -38.70 -8.24 0.55
C LEU A 400 -39.52 -9.53 0.67
N LYS A 401 -39.81 -10.02 1.89
CA LYS A 401 -40.72 -11.16 2.08
C LYS A 401 -42.17 -10.87 1.67
N ARG A 402 -42.62 -9.62 1.73
CA ARG A 402 -43.99 -9.23 1.33
C ARG A 402 -44.18 -9.10 -0.19
N LYS A 403 -43.10 -8.99 -0.98
CA LYS A 403 -43.16 -8.88 -2.45
C LYS A 403 -42.97 -10.20 -3.20
N VAL A 404 -42.78 -11.32 -2.50
CA VAL A 404 -42.60 -12.66 -3.10
C VAL A 404 -43.83 -13.56 -2.86
N CYS A 405 -44.87 -13.05 -2.18
CA CYS A 405 -46.14 -13.74 -1.99
C CYS A 405 -47.36 -12.92 -2.46
N ALA A 406 -47.21 -12.11 -3.51
CA ALA A 406 -48.33 -11.47 -4.21
C ALA A 406 -48.14 -11.62 -5.72
#